data_AF-M1DG11-F1
#
_entry.id   AF-M1DG11-F1
#
_cell.length_a   1.000
_cell.length_b   1.000
_cell.length_c   1.000
_cell.angle_alpha   90.00
_cell.angle_beta   90.00
_cell.angle_gamma   90.00
#
_symmetry.space_group_name_H-M   'P 1'
#
loop_
_entity.id
_entity.type
_entity.pdbx_description
1 polymer ?
#
loop_
_entity_poly.entity_id
_entity_poly.type
_entity_poly.pdbx_seq_one_letter_code
_entity_poly.pdbx_strand_id
1 'polypeptide(L)'
;MEVIKFNTYVAKYERMAELQAFDKTKAGVKGLVDAGIIKVPRMFVQPLKVEDSRSHNNNKFIKFPIIDLDGIMEDPIKRKNIVQEVGHASESWGFFQVINHGIPSHVMDAMKDGVTRFFEQDTEVKRQWYTRDLTKEFTFNSNFDLFRAPVTNWRDTFRATIAPIPPKPEQLPSVCRDILLEYTNQVMTLGDTLFELVSEAIGLEPNHLKDMGCAEGLLAIGQYYPACPQPELTLGTSKHADNDFLTVLLQDNIGGLQVLHQNHWVDVPPTPGALVVNIGDLLQASSVTFSISVSET
;
A
#
# COMPACT_ATOMS: atom_id res chain seq x y z
N MET A 1 -6.06 -61.48 13.78
CA MET A 1 -6.58 -60.16 13.38
C MET A 1 -5.41 -59.19 13.39
N GLU A 2 -4.85 -58.90 12.22
CA GLU A 2 -3.82 -57.89 12.05
C GLU A 2 -4.41 -56.50 12.27
N VAL A 3 -3.79 -55.73 13.15
CA VAL A 3 -4.09 -54.31 13.33
C VAL A 3 -3.37 -53.55 12.22
N ILE A 4 -4.11 -53.17 11.18
CA ILE A 4 -3.62 -52.27 10.13
C ILE A 4 -3.35 -50.91 10.79
N LYS A 5 -2.08 -50.60 11.04
CA LYS A 5 -1.64 -49.24 11.38
C LYS A 5 -1.68 -48.40 10.11
N PHE A 6 -2.67 -47.52 9.98
CA PHE A 6 -2.64 -46.46 8.99
C PHE A 6 -1.49 -45.51 9.32
N ASN A 7 -0.39 -45.65 8.59
CA ASN A 7 0.73 -44.73 8.64
C ASN A 7 0.42 -43.55 7.72
N THR A 8 -0.27 -42.53 8.24
CA THR A 8 -0.44 -41.26 7.51
C THR A 8 0.87 -40.50 7.57
N TYR A 9 1.80 -40.83 6.66
CA TYR A 9 2.94 -39.96 6.37
C TYR A 9 2.39 -38.66 5.79
N VAL A 10 2.21 -37.64 6.63
CA VAL A 10 2.02 -36.27 6.15
C VAL A 10 3.36 -35.88 5.54
N ALA A 11 3.41 -35.75 4.21
CA ALA A 11 4.62 -35.33 3.51
C ALA A 11 5.17 -34.04 4.16
N LYS A 12 6.48 -34.02 4.44
CA LYS A 12 7.15 -32.86 5.02
C LYS A 12 6.92 -31.67 4.10
N TYR A 13 6.28 -30.62 4.62
CA TYR A 13 6.04 -29.41 3.85
C TYR A 13 7.36 -28.66 3.64
N GLU A 14 7.80 -28.59 2.39
CA GLU A 14 8.99 -27.87 1.98
C GLU A 14 8.62 -26.48 1.45
N ARG A 15 8.30 -25.54 2.35
CA ARG A 15 7.91 -24.16 1.99
C ARG A 15 8.86 -23.55 0.96
N MET A 16 10.16 -23.72 1.13
CA MET A 16 11.15 -23.12 0.23
C MET A 16 11.02 -23.63 -1.21
N ALA A 17 10.72 -24.92 -1.41
CA ALA A 17 10.50 -25.48 -2.74
C ALA A 17 9.21 -24.92 -3.37
N GLU A 18 8.15 -24.75 -2.57
CA GLU A 18 6.89 -24.11 -3.04
C GLU A 18 7.12 -22.66 -3.47
N LEU A 19 7.83 -21.86 -2.66
CA LEU A 19 8.18 -20.47 -2.98
C LEU A 19 9.02 -20.38 -4.26
N GLN A 20 10.02 -21.24 -4.41
CA GLN A 20 10.87 -21.28 -5.60
C GLN A 20 10.08 -21.67 -6.85
N ALA A 21 9.18 -22.64 -6.75
CA ALA A 21 8.32 -23.05 -7.85
C ALA A 21 7.39 -21.90 -8.27
N PHE A 22 6.77 -21.22 -7.30
CA PHE A 22 5.92 -20.05 -7.53
C PHE A 22 6.69 -18.89 -8.19
N ASP A 23 7.83 -18.49 -7.62
CA ASP A 23 8.66 -17.40 -8.14
C ASP A 23 9.15 -17.68 -9.57
N LYS A 24 9.49 -18.94 -9.86
CA LYS A 24 9.93 -19.38 -11.20
C LYS A 24 8.86 -19.20 -12.28
N THR A 25 7.57 -19.22 -11.92
CA THR A 25 6.48 -18.96 -12.90
C THR A 25 6.52 -17.54 -13.43
N LYS A 26 6.98 -16.59 -12.59
CA LYS A 26 6.94 -15.15 -12.85
C LYS A 26 5.55 -14.61 -13.20
N ALA A 27 4.51 -15.37 -12.84
CA ALA A 27 3.12 -15.06 -13.18
C ALA A 27 2.39 -14.33 -12.03
N GLY A 28 2.93 -14.47 -10.82
CA GLY A 28 2.38 -13.91 -9.60
C GLY A 28 1.08 -14.55 -9.15
N VAL A 29 0.43 -13.94 -8.16
CA VAL A 29 -0.85 -14.38 -7.60
C VAL A 29 -1.94 -14.34 -8.67
N LYS A 30 -1.95 -13.33 -9.54
CA LYS A 30 -2.88 -13.25 -10.66
C LYS A 30 -2.75 -14.46 -11.58
N GLY A 31 -1.53 -14.92 -11.86
CA GLY A 31 -1.31 -16.15 -12.63
C GLY A 31 -1.90 -17.41 -11.99
N LEU A 32 -1.96 -17.47 -10.66
CA LEU A 32 -2.65 -18.57 -9.96
C LEU A 32 -4.17 -18.48 -10.14
N VAL A 33 -4.73 -17.28 -10.02
CA VAL A 33 -6.17 -17.04 -10.24
C VAL A 33 -6.57 -17.36 -11.67
N ASP A 34 -5.77 -16.94 -12.65
CA ASP A 34 -6.01 -17.23 -14.08
C ASP A 34 -5.93 -18.73 -14.40
N ALA A 35 -5.14 -19.50 -13.62
CA ALA A 35 -5.11 -20.95 -13.69
C ALA A 35 -6.31 -21.65 -13.03
N GLY A 36 -7.26 -20.90 -12.46
CA GLY A 36 -8.51 -21.41 -11.92
C GLY A 36 -8.37 -22.16 -10.60
N ILE A 37 -7.41 -21.77 -9.74
CA ILE A 37 -7.24 -22.44 -8.45
C ILE A 37 -8.50 -22.24 -7.57
N ILE A 38 -8.89 -23.31 -6.89
CA ILE A 38 -10.04 -23.32 -5.96
C ILE A 38 -9.61 -23.36 -4.49
N LYS A 39 -8.30 -23.49 -4.24
CA LYS A 39 -7.70 -23.52 -2.91
C LYS A 39 -6.46 -22.65 -2.88
N VAL A 40 -6.28 -21.92 -1.79
CA VAL A 40 -5.10 -21.09 -1.56
C VAL A 40 -3.89 -22.00 -1.27
N PRO A 41 -2.75 -21.84 -1.98
CA PRO A 41 -1.53 -22.59 -1.69
C PRO A 41 -1.03 -22.35 -0.26
N ARG A 42 -0.35 -23.36 0.32
CA ARG A 42 -0.04 -23.37 1.76
C ARG A 42 0.87 -22.21 2.17
N MET A 43 1.75 -21.73 1.28
CA MET A 43 2.60 -20.56 1.53
C MET A 43 1.86 -19.24 1.78
N PHE A 44 0.58 -19.12 1.37
CA PHE A 44 -0.26 -17.94 1.61
C PHE A 44 -1.20 -18.08 2.81
N VAL A 45 -1.30 -19.28 3.39
CA VAL A 45 -2.16 -19.54 4.54
C VAL A 45 -1.54 -18.92 5.78
N GLN A 46 -2.24 -17.96 6.37
CA GLN A 46 -1.84 -17.33 7.62
C GLN A 46 -1.84 -18.37 8.75
N PRO A 47 -0.84 -18.34 9.66
CA PRO A 47 -0.88 -19.13 10.87
C PRO A 47 -2.19 -18.85 11.62
N LEU A 48 -2.80 -19.90 12.19
CA LEU A 48 -3.99 -19.74 13.03
C LEU A 48 -3.70 -18.67 14.09
N LYS A 49 -4.34 -17.51 13.97
CA LYS A 49 -4.25 -16.45 14.97
C LYS A 49 -4.88 -16.97 16.25
N VAL A 50 -4.11 -17.04 17.34
CA VAL A 50 -4.66 -17.00 18.70
C VAL A 50 -5.25 -15.61 18.84
N GLU A 51 -6.56 -15.49 18.66
CA GLU A 51 -7.42 -14.33 18.91
C GLU A 51 -6.70 -12.98 19.10
N ASP A 52 -6.19 -12.36 18.04
CA ASP A 52 -6.31 -10.90 17.94
C ASP A 52 -7.78 -10.71 17.57
N SER A 53 -8.60 -10.52 18.59
CA SER A 53 -10.05 -10.41 18.50
C SER A 53 -10.44 -9.64 17.24
N ARG A 54 -10.98 -10.34 16.24
CA ARG A 54 -11.95 -9.77 15.30
C ARG A 54 -13.19 -9.43 16.13
N SER A 55 -13.06 -8.54 17.10
CA SER A 55 -14.16 -8.07 17.91
C SER A 55 -15.06 -7.31 16.96
N HIS A 56 -16.03 -8.03 16.41
CA HIS A 56 -17.20 -7.45 15.76
C HIS A 56 -18.06 -6.81 16.85
N ASN A 57 -17.51 -5.81 17.54
CA ASN A 57 -18.17 -5.06 18.60
C ASN A 57 -18.28 -3.60 18.17
N ASN A 58 -19.43 -3.27 17.58
CA ASN A 58 -20.13 -1.99 17.70
C ASN A 58 -19.30 -0.69 17.80
N ASN A 59 -18.35 -0.44 16.89
CA ASN A 59 -17.75 0.89 16.74
C ASN A 59 -18.67 1.82 15.93
N LYS A 60 -19.89 2.05 16.43
CA LYS A 60 -20.88 2.92 15.76
C LYS A 60 -20.46 4.40 15.65
N PHE A 61 -19.28 4.81 16.14
CA PHE A 61 -18.87 6.22 16.15
C PHE A 61 -17.36 6.49 15.98
N ILE A 62 -16.55 5.53 15.51
CA ILE A 62 -15.16 5.87 15.15
C ILE A 62 -15.18 6.52 13.76
N LYS A 63 -15.03 7.85 13.71
CA LYS A 63 -14.98 8.62 12.47
C LYS A 63 -13.52 8.76 12.04
N PHE A 64 -13.15 8.11 10.93
CA PHE A 64 -11.84 8.30 10.32
C PHE A 64 -11.64 9.79 9.93
N PRO A 65 -10.49 10.41 10.21
CA PRO A 65 -10.28 11.83 9.91
C PRO A 65 -10.33 12.09 8.40
N ILE A 66 -11.10 13.09 7.99
CA ILE A 66 -11.15 13.58 6.61
C ILE A 66 -10.91 15.08 6.67
N ILE A 67 -9.91 15.55 5.92
CA ILE A 67 -9.44 16.93 5.90
C ILE A 67 -9.70 17.51 4.50
N ASP A 68 -10.36 18.67 4.47
CA ASP A 68 -10.68 19.38 3.23
C ASP A 68 -9.57 20.40 2.91
N LEU A 69 -8.89 20.24 1.78
CA LEU A 69 -7.81 21.13 1.34
C LEU A 69 -8.30 22.32 0.50
N ASP A 70 -9.62 22.49 0.32
CA ASP A 70 -10.17 23.61 -0.45
C ASP A 70 -9.82 24.98 0.15
N GLY A 71 -9.21 25.85 -0.66
CA GLY A 71 -8.85 27.21 -0.26
C GLY A 71 -7.56 27.32 0.58
N ILE A 72 -6.76 26.25 0.64
CA ILE A 72 -5.51 26.19 1.43
C ILE A 72 -4.47 27.23 1.00
N MET A 73 -4.47 27.66 -0.27
CA MET A 73 -3.50 28.62 -0.80
C MET A 73 -4.00 30.07 -0.71
N GLU A 74 -5.31 30.27 -0.60
CA GLU A 74 -5.96 31.57 -0.73
C GLU A 74 -6.32 32.21 0.62
N ASP A 75 -6.64 31.41 1.64
CA ASP A 75 -7.15 31.90 2.92
C ASP A 75 -6.24 31.48 4.09
N PRO A 76 -5.51 32.43 4.72
CA PRO A 76 -4.65 32.14 5.88
C PRO A 76 -5.40 31.56 7.09
N ILE A 77 -6.68 31.89 7.26
CA ILE A 77 -7.51 31.35 8.35
C ILE A 77 -7.85 29.89 8.04
N LYS A 78 -8.24 29.58 6.80
CA LYS A 78 -8.44 28.17 6.38
C LYS A 78 -7.16 27.37 6.53
N ARG A 79 -6.01 27.87 6.05
CA ARG A 79 -4.73 27.18 6.20
C ARG A 79 -4.42 26.85 7.66
N LYS A 80 -4.59 27.82 8.56
CA LYS A 80 -4.36 27.60 10.00
C LYS A 80 -5.25 26.48 10.56
N ASN A 81 -6.53 26.42 10.17
CA ASN A 81 -7.43 25.35 10.61
C ASN A 81 -7.00 23.99 10.03
N ILE A 82 -6.65 23.94 8.75
CA ILE A 82 -6.16 22.72 8.08
C ILE A 82 -4.88 22.21 8.77
N VAL A 83 -3.92 23.09 9.09
CA VAL A 83 -2.71 22.75 9.85
C VAL A 83 -3.05 22.11 11.20
N GLN A 84 -4.05 22.64 11.92
CA GLN A 84 -4.49 22.06 13.19
C GLN A 84 -5.14 20.68 13.00
N GLU A 85 -5.96 20.50 11.97
CA GLU A 85 -6.58 19.21 11.64
C GLU A 85 -5.54 18.16 11.25
N VAL A 86 -4.55 18.53 10.42
CA VAL A 86 -3.43 17.67 10.03
C VAL A 86 -2.61 17.28 11.24
N GLY A 87 -2.26 18.23 12.11
CA GLY A 87 -1.52 17.96 13.35
C GLY A 87 -2.27 16.98 14.26
N HIS A 88 -3.56 17.25 14.51
CA HIS A 88 -4.38 16.41 15.35
C HIS A 88 -4.53 14.99 14.79
N ALA A 89 -4.79 14.84 13.49
CA ALA A 89 -4.93 13.54 12.86
C ALA A 89 -3.59 12.78 12.83
N SER A 90 -2.49 13.47 12.56
CA SER A 90 -1.14 12.87 12.58
C SER A 90 -0.78 12.33 13.96
N GLU A 91 -1.08 13.07 15.03
CA GLU A 91 -0.79 12.65 16.41
C GLU A 91 -1.72 11.54 16.91
N SER A 92 -3.03 11.68 16.68
CA SER A 92 -4.02 10.76 17.26
C SER A 92 -4.23 9.49 16.43
N TRP A 93 -4.05 9.56 15.12
CA TRP A 93 -4.28 8.45 14.19
C TRP A 93 -3.03 8.01 13.44
N GLY A 94 -2.14 8.94 13.11
CA GLY A 94 -1.09 8.70 12.11
C GLY A 94 -1.63 8.53 10.69
N PHE A 95 -2.93 8.72 10.49
CA PHE A 95 -3.70 8.49 9.27
C PHE A 95 -4.79 9.54 9.12
N PHE A 96 -5.04 9.97 7.89
CA PHE A 96 -6.20 10.78 7.53
C PHE A 96 -6.50 10.68 6.04
N GLN A 97 -7.72 11.03 5.63
CA GLN A 97 -8.06 11.26 4.23
C GLN A 97 -7.95 12.75 3.91
N VAL A 98 -7.53 13.06 2.70
CA VAL A 98 -7.63 14.42 2.13
C VAL A 98 -8.61 14.42 0.97
N ILE A 99 -9.42 15.49 0.88
CA ILE A 99 -10.32 15.79 -0.25
C ILE A 99 -10.03 17.19 -0.79
N ASN A 100 -10.53 17.50 -1.99
CA ASN A 100 -10.26 18.77 -2.68
C ASN A 100 -8.76 19.10 -2.77
N HIS A 101 -7.93 18.07 -2.88
CA HIS A 101 -6.46 18.14 -2.90
C HIS A 101 -5.86 18.57 -4.25
N GLY A 102 -6.69 19.04 -5.20
CA GLY A 102 -6.25 19.58 -6.49
C GLY A 102 -5.94 18.56 -7.60
N ILE A 103 -5.75 17.27 -7.29
CA ILE A 103 -5.52 16.24 -8.31
C ILE A 103 -6.84 15.95 -9.05
N PRO A 104 -6.91 16.08 -10.39
CA PRO A 104 -8.15 15.84 -11.12
C PRO A 104 -8.64 14.39 -11.00
N SER A 105 -9.95 14.20 -10.83
CA SER A 105 -10.56 12.86 -10.68
C SER A 105 -10.24 11.92 -11.83
N HIS A 106 -10.25 12.42 -13.07
CA HIS A 106 -9.93 11.62 -14.25
C HIS A 106 -8.49 11.10 -14.25
N VAL A 107 -7.54 11.81 -13.63
CA VAL A 107 -6.15 11.34 -13.48
C VAL A 107 -6.10 10.19 -12.47
N MET A 108 -6.80 10.31 -11.34
CA MET A 108 -6.90 9.24 -10.36
C MET A 108 -7.58 7.98 -10.94
N ASP A 109 -8.69 8.15 -11.66
CA ASP A 109 -9.40 7.05 -12.31
C ASP A 109 -8.53 6.38 -13.38
N ALA A 110 -7.88 7.15 -14.25
CA ALA A 110 -6.98 6.62 -15.26
C ALA A 110 -5.74 5.93 -14.66
N MET A 111 -5.27 6.36 -13.47
CA MET A 111 -4.18 5.70 -12.76
C MET A 111 -4.61 4.34 -12.21
N LYS A 112 -5.79 4.24 -11.58
CA LYS A 112 -6.37 2.94 -11.16
C LYS A 112 -6.49 1.99 -12.36
N ASP A 113 -7.03 2.48 -13.48
CA ASP A 113 -7.09 1.73 -14.73
C ASP A 113 -5.71 1.38 -15.28
N GLY A 114 -4.71 2.24 -15.11
CA GLY A 114 -3.32 1.98 -15.47
C GLY A 114 -2.73 0.79 -14.71
N VAL A 115 -2.98 0.71 -13.39
CA VAL A 115 -2.59 -0.43 -12.57
C VAL A 115 -3.27 -1.71 -13.05
N THR A 116 -4.60 -1.68 -13.21
CA THR A 116 -5.36 -2.84 -13.69
C THR A 116 -4.90 -3.28 -15.07
N ARG A 117 -4.72 -2.35 -16.02
CA ARG A 117 -4.24 -2.67 -17.36
C ARG A 117 -2.86 -3.33 -17.35
N PHE A 118 -1.96 -2.94 -16.44
CA PHE A 118 -0.67 -3.62 -16.29
C PHE A 118 -0.84 -5.05 -15.80
N PHE A 119 -1.62 -5.29 -14.75
CA PHE A 119 -1.79 -6.62 -14.18
C PHE A 119 -2.71 -7.55 -14.98
N GLU A 120 -3.56 -7.01 -15.85
CA GLU A 120 -4.43 -7.81 -16.74
C GLU A 120 -3.79 -8.14 -18.09
N GLN A 121 -2.54 -7.72 -18.36
CA GLN A 121 -1.82 -8.19 -19.55
C GLN A 121 -1.50 -9.68 -19.46
N ASP A 122 -1.30 -10.30 -20.63
CA ASP A 122 -0.77 -11.65 -20.75
C ASP A 122 0.49 -11.85 -19.91
N THR A 123 0.59 -13.01 -19.26
CA THR A 123 1.73 -13.35 -18.39
C THR A 123 3.08 -13.17 -19.10
N GLU A 124 3.19 -13.54 -20.37
CA GLU A 124 4.42 -13.39 -21.16
C GLU A 124 4.86 -11.93 -21.29
N VAL A 125 3.91 -11.01 -21.42
CA VAL A 125 4.19 -9.57 -21.54
C VAL A 125 4.61 -8.99 -20.19
N LYS A 126 3.94 -9.34 -19.09
CA LYS A 126 4.32 -8.86 -17.75
C LYS A 126 5.64 -9.44 -17.27
N ARG A 127 5.96 -10.68 -17.69
CA ARG A 127 7.17 -11.41 -17.28
C ARG A 127 8.46 -10.66 -17.60
N GLN A 128 8.49 -9.80 -18.62
CA GLN A 128 9.67 -8.99 -18.94
C GLN A 128 10.04 -8.01 -17.82
N TRP A 129 9.05 -7.59 -17.02
CA TRP A 129 9.21 -6.70 -15.86
C TRP A 129 9.44 -7.49 -14.57
N TYR A 130 9.35 -8.82 -14.61
CA TYR A 130 9.47 -9.65 -13.42
C TYR A 130 10.91 -9.75 -12.96
N THR A 131 11.20 -9.15 -11.82
CA THR A 131 12.53 -9.19 -11.21
C THR A 131 12.47 -8.92 -9.71
N ARG A 132 13.49 -9.42 -9.00
CA ARG A 132 13.77 -9.10 -7.59
C ARG A 132 14.99 -8.18 -7.44
N ASP A 133 15.55 -7.72 -8.56
CA ASP A 133 16.64 -6.74 -8.60
C ASP A 133 16.09 -5.33 -8.35
N LEU A 134 16.33 -4.82 -7.15
CA LEU A 134 15.86 -3.51 -6.71
C LEU A 134 16.64 -2.33 -7.33
N THR A 135 17.70 -2.60 -8.11
CA THR A 135 18.42 -1.53 -8.83
C THR A 135 17.68 -1.09 -10.09
N LYS A 136 16.68 -1.85 -10.54
CA LYS A 136 15.83 -1.50 -11.67
C LYS A 136 14.83 -0.42 -11.28
N GLU A 137 14.60 0.50 -12.21
CA GLU A 137 13.68 1.61 -12.05
C GLU A 137 12.23 1.13 -11.97
N PHE A 138 11.88 0.12 -12.76
CA PHE A 138 10.60 -0.57 -12.68
C PHE A 138 10.77 -2.06 -12.43
N THR A 139 10.01 -2.60 -11.49
CA THR A 139 9.97 -4.03 -11.19
C THR A 139 8.55 -4.48 -10.96
N PHE A 140 8.23 -5.71 -11.35
CA PHE A 140 7.04 -6.43 -10.93
C PHE A 140 7.47 -7.71 -10.22
N ASN A 141 6.83 -8.03 -9.10
CA ASN A 141 6.93 -9.34 -8.46
C ASN A 141 5.76 -9.54 -7.49
N SER A 142 5.66 -10.74 -6.93
CA SER A 142 4.79 -10.99 -5.77
C SER A 142 5.64 -11.06 -4.53
N ASN A 143 5.31 -10.22 -3.54
CA ASN A 143 6.00 -10.11 -2.25
C ASN A 143 7.51 -9.86 -2.41
N PHE A 144 7.95 -8.61 -2.25
CA PHE A 144 9.38 -8.26 -2.35
C PHE A 144 10.25 -9.07 -1.36
N ASP A 145 9.67 -9.48 -0.24
CA ASP A 145 10.25 -10.24 0.86
C ASP A 145 9.93 -11.75 0.81
N LEU A 146 9.43 -12.30 -0.31
CA LEU A 146 8.95 -13.69 -0.46
C LEU A 146 9.79 -14.76 0.27
N PHE A 147 11.12 -14.68 0.15
CA PHE A 147 12.05 -15.66 0.72
C PHE A 147 12.48 -15.38 2.16
N ARG A 148 12.11 -14.23 2.72
CA ARG A 148 12.44 -13.79 4.08
C ARG A 148 11.22 -13.80 5.00
N ALA A 149 10.06 -13.44 4.46
CA ALA A 149 8.82 -13.36 5.22
C ALA A 149 8.39 -14.75 5.73
N PRO A 150 7.85 -14.83 6.96
CA PRO A 150 7.35 -16.08 7.53
C PRO A 150 6.07 -16.56 6.81
N VAL A 151 5.33 -15.64 6.21
CA VAL A 151 4.07 -15.88 5.50
C VAL A 151 4.07 -15.04 4.21
N THR A 152 3.37 -15.50 3.19
CA THR A 152 3.23 -14.80 1.91
C THR A 152 1.88 -14.11 1.83
N ASN A 153 1.83 -12.87 1.32
CA ASN A 153 0.58 -12.15 1.15
C ASN A 153 -0.04 -12.39 -0.24
N TRP A 154 -1.37 -12.35 -0.33
CA TRP A 154 -2.14 -12.55 -1.54
C TRP A 154 -2.18 -11.27 -2.40
N ARG A 155 -1.02 -10.90 -2.95
CA ARG A 155 -0.87 -9.71 -3.78
C ARG A 155 0.22 -9.84 -4.82
N ASP A 156 0.05 -9.04 -5.86
CA ASP A 156 1.04 -8.73 -6.87
C ASP A 156 1.39 -7.24 -6.79
N THR A 157 2.66 -6.91 -6.98
CA THR A 157 3.17 -5.56 -6.77
C THR A 157 4.06 -5.15 -7.93
N PHE A 158 3.83 -3.97 -8.49
CA PHE A 158 4.86 -3.26 -9.22
C PHE A 158 5.42 -2.11 -8.39
N ARG A 159 6.68 -1.80 -8.65
CA ARG A 159 7.43 -0.70 -8.03
C ARG A 159 8.05 0.13 -9.14
N ALA A 160 7.91 1.45 -9.08
CA ALA A 160 8.54 2.40 -9.98
C ALA A 160 9.26 3.50 -9.18
N THR A 161 10.59 3.59 -9.28
CA THR A 161 11.35 4.73 -8.75
C THR A 161 11.09 5.93 -9.66
N ILE A 162 10.46 6.99 -9.16
CA ILE A 162 10.04 8.16 -9.96
C ILE A 162 10.95 9.37 -9.73
N ALA A 163 11.35 9.61 -8.48
CA ALA A 163 12.19 10.75 -8.11
C ALA A 163 13.36 10.27 -7.22
N PRO A 164 14.48 10.99 -7.16
CA PRO A 164 14.73 12.32 -7.74
C PRO A 164 15.05 12.32 -9.25
N ILE A 165 15.40 11.16 -9.81
CA ILE A 165 15.73 11.01 -11.24
C ILE A 165 14.59 10.24 -11.92
N PRO A 166 13.78 10.89 -12.77
CA PRO A 166 12.73 10.22 -13.52
C PRO A 166 13.27 9.10 -14.42
N PRO A 167 12.59 7.95 -14.48
CA PRO A 167 12.98 6.87 -15.36
C PRO A 167 12.77 7.27 -16.82
N LYS A 168 13.63 6.77 -17.71
CA LYS A 168 13.43 6.93 -19.15
C LYS A 168 12.16 6.19 -19.58
N PRO A 169 11.49 6.63 -20.65
CA PRO A 169 10.27 5.99 -21.11
C PRO A 169 10.40 4.47 -21.29
N GLU A 170 11.48 3.98 -21.88
CA GLU A 170 11.74 2.56 -22.11
C GLU A 170 11.92 1.73 -20.82
N GLN A 171 12.13 2.38 -19.67
CA GLN A 171 12.24 1.74 -18.36
C GLN A 171 10.89 1.60 -17.65
N LEU A 172 9.78 2.01 -18.29
CA LEU A 172 8.42 1.87 -17.77
C LEU A 172 7.53 1.08 -18.76
N PRO A 173 6.55 0.30 -18.27
CA PRO A 173 5.60 -0.40 -19.12
C PRO A 173 4.73 0.58 -19.91
N SER A 174 4.72 0.44 -21.24
CA SER A 174 3.97 1.33 -22.13
C SER A 174 2.48 1.44 -21.82
N VAL A 175 1.90 0.39 -21.24
CA VAL A 175 0.46 0.32 -20.92
C VAL A 175 0.02 1.31 -19.83
N CYS A 176 0.91 1.67 -18.91
CA CYS A 176 0.61 2.54 -17.77
C CYS A 176 1.60 3.70 -17.59
N ARG A 177 2.67 3.76 -18.38
CA ARG A 177 3.75 4.75 -18.27
C ARG A 177 3.26 6.19 -18.21
N ASP A 178 2.48 6.63 -19.19
CA ASP A 178 2.17 8.06 -19.34
C ASP A 178 1.32 8.54 -18.17
N ILE A 179 0.30 7.74 -17.79
CA ILE A 179 -0.56 8.07 -16.65
C ILE A 179 0.17 7.93 -15.32
N LEU A 180 1.11 6.98 -15.18
CA LEU A 180 1.95 6.86 -14.00
C LEU A 180 2.77 8.13 -13.78
N LEU A 181 3.41 8.65 -14.83
CA LEU A 181 4.18 9.89 -14.76
C LEU A 181 3.30 11.12 -14.50
N GLU A 182 2.13 11.22 -15.15
CA GLU A 182 1.19 12.30 -14.92
C GLU A 182 0.66 12.32 -13.48
N TYR A 183 0.18 11.17 -12.98
CA TYR A 183 -0.33 11.04 -11.62
C TYR A 183 0.76 11.33 -10.58
N THR A 184 1.95 10.77 -10.75
CA THR A 184 3.05 10.94 -9.79
C THR A 184 3.56 12.37 -9.74
N ASN A 185 3.54 13.12 -10.86
CA ASN A 185 3.83 14.56 -10.84
C ASN A 185 2.80 15.34 -9.99
N GLN A 186 1.51 15.01 -10.11
CA GLN A 186 0.46 15.62 -9.28
C GLN A 186 0.65 15.26 -7.79
N VAL A 187 1.02 14.01 -7.50
CA VAL A 187 1.33 13.56 -6.13
C VAL A 187 2.55 14.27 -5.56
N MET A 188 3.59 14.57 -6.35
CA MET A 188 4.73 15.37 -5.87
C MET A 188 4.30 16.76 -5.42
N THR A 189 3.47 17.45 -6.22
CA THR A 189 2.93 18.77 -5.86
C THR A 189 2.06 18.72 -4.60
N LEU A 190 1.23 17.68 -4.46
CA LEU A 190 0.47 17.45 -3.23
C LEU A 190 1.40 17.15 -2.04
N GLY A 191 2.44 16.34 -2.26
CA GLY A 191 3.45 15.98 -1.26
C GLY A 191 4.13 17.22 -0.68
N ASP A 192 4.56 18.17 -1.53
CA ASP A 192 5.11 19.46 -1.08
C ASP A 192 4.15 20.19 -0.13
N THR A 193 2.87 20.24 -0.49
CA THR A 193 1.83 20.88 0.33
C THR A 193 1.65 20.15 1.66
N LEU A 194 1.60 18.82 1.65
CA LEU A 194 1.47 18.01 2.86
C LEU A 194 2.67 18.16 3.79
N PHE A 195 3.89 18.20 3.27
CA PHE A 195 5.10 18.44 4.07
C PHE A 195 5.11 19.83 4.70
N GLU A 196 4.58 20.85 4.02
CA GLU A 196 4.41 22.17 4.61
C GLU A 196 3.43 22.18 5.77
N LEU A 197 2.26 21.55 5.57
CA LEU A 197 1.24 21.43 6.61
C LEU A 197 1.74 20.69 7.84
N VAL A 198 2.48 19.59 7.64
CA VAL A 198 3.09 18.83 8.74
C VAL A 198 4.14 19.66 9.46
N SER A 199 4.99 20.39 8.73
CA SER A 199 6.02 21.27 9.33
C SER A 199 5.38 22.34 10.22
N GLU A 200 4.33 23.01 9.73
CA GLU A 200 3.59 24.01 10.51
C GLU A 200 2.88 23.38 11.72
N ALA A 201 2.31 22.18 11.56
CA ALA A 201 1.59 21.49 12.62
C ALA A 201 2.50 21.13 13.81
N ILE A 202 3.78 20.87 13.56
CA ILE A 202 4.80 20.64 14.59
C ILE A 202 5.53 21.93 15.02
N GLY A 203 5.03 23.10 14.61
CA GLY A 203 5.52 24.40 15.05
C GLY A 203 6.80 24.87 14.35
N LEU A 204 7.11 24.33 13.17
CA LEU A 204 8.27 24.70 12.36
C LEU A 204 7.85 25.61 11.18
N GLU A 205 8.85 26.20 10.53
CA GLU A 205 8.63 26.95 9.29
C GLU A 205 8.08 26.02 8.18
N PRO A 206 7.19 26.49 7.30
CA PRO A 206 6.51 25.63 6.31
C PRO A 206 7.47 24.77 5.47
N ASN A 207 8.60 25.31 5.02
CA ASN A 207 9.52 24.54 4.18
C ASN A 207 10.48 23.62 4.95
N HIS A 208 10.40 23.53 6.29
CA HIS A 208 11.42 22.84 7.08
C HIS A 208 11.69 21.40 6.62
N LEU A 209 10.65 20.56 6.48
CA LEU A 209 10.82 19.17 6.02
C LEU A 209 11.28 19.07 4.57
N LYS A 210 10.89 20.02 3.71
CA LYS A 210 11.33 20.09 2.31
C LYS A 210 12.81 20.43 2.23
N ASP A 211 13.26 21.41 3.01
CA ASP A 211 14.66 21.83 3.10
C ASP A 211 15.56 20.73 3.68
N MET A 212 15.00 19.79 4.44
CA MET A 212 15.67 18.55 4.89
C MET A 212 15.74 17.45 3.83
N GLY A 213 15.11 17.64 2.66
CA GLY A 213 15.07 16.68 1.57
C GLY A 213 13.96 15.61 1.69
N CYS A 214 13.01 15.75 2.62
CA CYS A 214 11.96 14.74 2.82
C CYS A 214 11.04 14.56 1.60
N ALA A 215 10.93 15.59 0.75
CA ALA A 215 10.09 15.60 -0.45
C ALA A 215 10.84 15.24 -1.76
N GLU A 216 12.14 14.93 -1.71
CA GLU A 216 12.95 14.72 -2.93
C GLU A 216 12.74 13.35 -3.59
N GLY A 217 12.40 12.34 -2.79
CA GLY A 217 12.24 10.95 -3.23
C GLY A 217 10.78 10.60 -3.48
N LEU A 218 10.52 9.84 -4.55
CA LEU A 218 9.19 9.26 -4.78
C LEU A 218 9.31 7.84 -5.30
N LEU A 219 8.67 6.95 -4.56
CA LEU A 219 8.48 5.57 -4.93
C LEU A 219 7.00 5.29 -5.21
N ALA A 220 6.63 5.02 -6.46
CA ALA A 220 5.28 4.60 -6.79
C ALA A 220 5.14 3.08 -6.67
N ILE A 221 4.12 2.64 -5.95
CA ILE A 221 3.82 1.22 -5.75
C ILE A 221 2.41 0.95 -6.28
N GLY A 222 2.31 0.07 -7.27
CA GLY A 222 1.03 -0.43 -7.77
C GLY A 222 0.72 -1.78 -7.15
N GLN A 223 -0.28 -1.83 -6.29
CA GLN A 223 -0.75 -3.06 -5.67
C GLN A 223 -1.93 -3.64 -6.45
N TYR A 224 -1.94 -4.96 -6.57
CA TYR A 224 -3.03 -5.71 -7.18
C TYR A 224 -3.39 -6.90 -6.30
N TYR A 225 -4.66 -6.96 -5.93
CA TYR A 225 -5.24 -7.97 -5.04
C TYR A 225 -6.25 -8.81 -5.84
N PRO A 226 -5.83 -9.88 -6.53
CA PRO A 226 -6.74 -10.75 -7.27
C PRO A 226 -7.79 -11.38 -6.34
N ALA A 227 -8.98 -11.70 -6.87
CA ALA A 227 -10.01 -12.41 -6.11
C ALA A 227 -9.45 -13.70 -5.48
N CYS A 228 -9.66 -13.87 -4.18
CA CYS A 228 -9.16 -15.01 -3.42
C CYS A 228 -10.26 -16.06 -3.22
N PRO A 229 -10.01 -17.36 -3.49
CA PRO A 229 -11.02 -18.41 -3.27
C PRO A 229 -11.25 -18.75 -1.79
N GLN A 230 -10.33 -18.37 -0.89
CA GLN A 230 -10.41 -18.61 0.55
C GLN A 230 -9.88 -17.38 1.32
N PRO A 231 -10.56 -16.22 1.22
CA PRO A 231 -10.08 -14.94 1.76
C PRO A 231 -9.86 -14.99 3.29
N GLU A 232 -10.57 -15.86 4.00
CA GLU A 232 -10.43 -16.05 5.44
C GLU A 232 -9.08 -16.65 5.86
N LEU A 233 -8.34 -17.26 4.93
CA LEU A 233 -7.06 -17.94 5.17
C LEU A 233 -5.83 -17.10 4.84
N THR A 234 -5.99 -15.96 4.16
CA THR A 234 -4.86 -15.14 3.70
C THR A 234 -5.08 -13.66 4.01
N LEU A 235 -4.14 -12.81 3.60
CA LEU A 235 -4.22 -11.35 3.71
C LEU A 235 -3.66 -10.73 2.43
N GLY A 236 -4.26 -9.63 1.97
CA GLY A 236 -3.67 -8.80 0.91
C GLY A 236 -2.31 -8.24 1.31
N THR A 237 -2.19 -7.71 2.52
CA THR A 237 -0.94 -7.19 3.12
C THR A 237 -0.91 -7.46 4.62
N SER A 238 0.17 -8.08 5.11
CA SER A 238 0.39 -8.33 6.53
C SER A 238 0.56 -7.04 7.35
N LYS A 239 0.35 -7.11 8.66
CA LYS A 239 0.59 -6.00 9.60
C LYS A 239 2.03 -5.45 9.44
N HIS A 240 2.16 -4.17 9.15
CA HIS A 240 3.45 -3.47 9.00
C HIS A 240 3.32 -1.98 9.32
N ALA A 241 4.45 -1.28 9.44
CA ALA A 241 4.52 0.18 9.41
C ALA A 241 5.25 0.60 8.14
N ASP A 242 4.92 1.76 7.59
CA ASP A 242 5.63 2.30 6.43
C ASP A 242 6.95 2.93 6.90
N ASN A 243 8.02 2.66 6.16
CA ASN A 243 9.37 3.10 6.49
C ASN A 243 9.80 4.36 5.71
N ASP A 244 8.84 5.14 5.23
CA ASP A 244 9.03 6.40 4.51
C ASP A 244 8.74 7.61 5.43
N PHE A 245 8.64 8.80 4.84
CA PHE A 245 8.20 9.99 5.58
C PHE A 245 6.68 10.14 5.55
N LEU A 246 6.09 10.08 4.35
CA LEU A 246 4.66 10.18 4.10
C LEU A 246 4.29 9.24 2.97
N THR A 247 3.22 8.46 3.17
CA THR A 247 2.56 7.72 2.09
C THR A 247 1.29 8.46 1.67
N VAL A 248 1.05 8.52 0.35
CA VAL A 248 -0.20 9.00 -0.26
C VAL A 248 -0.81 7.85 -1.07
N LEU A 249 -1.91 7.30 -0.55
CA LEU A 249 -2.57 6.11 -1.06
C LEU A 249 -3.87 6.46 -1.79
N LEU A 250 -3.96 6.01 -3.04
CA LEU A 250 -5.18 6.01 -3.84
C LEU A 250 -5.81 4.61 -3.80
N GLN A 251 -7.00 4.50 -3.20
CA GLN A 251 -7.75 3.25 -3.13
C GLN A 251 -8.72 3.11 -4.32
N ASP A 252 -9.11 1.87 -4.61
CA ASP A 252 -10.27 1.60 -5.45
C ASP A 252 -11.59 1.79 -4.68
N ASN A 253 -12.71 1.43 -5.30
CA ASN A 253 -14.03 1.57 -4.67
C ASN A 253 -14.42 0.35 -3.81
N ILE A 254 -13.56 -0.67 -3.71
CA ILE A 254 -13.79 -1.88 -2.91
C ILE A 254 -13.25 -1.66 -1.49
N GLY A 255 -12.08 -1.04 -1.37
CA GLY A 255 -11.43 -0.78 -0.09
C GLY A 255 -10.57 -1.97 0.37
N GLY A 256 -10.64 -2.31 1.65
CA GLY A 256 -9.85 -3.41 2.25
C GLY A 256 -8.67 -2.94 3.12
N LEU A 257 -8.39 -1.63 3.15
CA LEU A 257 -7.42 -1.06 4.10
C LEU A 257 -7.99 -1.08 5.52
N GLN A 258 -7.19 -1.62 6.44
CA GLN A 258 -7.43 -1.56 7.87
C GLN A 258 -6.25 -0.87 8.57
N VAL A 259 -6.55 0.05 9.47
CA VAL A 259 -5.56 0.73 10.31
C VAL A 259 -5.69 0.25 11.76
N LEU A 260 -4.57 0.07 12.46
CA LEU A 260 -4.60 -0.26 13.88
C LEU A 260 -4.69 1.02 14.71
N HIS A 261 -5.88 1.34 15.22
CA HIS A 261 -6.13 2.50 16.06
C HIS A 261 -6.59 2.06 17.45
N GLN A 262 -5.91 2.53 18.50
CA GLN A 262 -6.21 2.19 19.91
C GLN A 262 -6.37 0.68 20.15
N ASN A 263 -5.45 -0.13 19.60
CA ASN A 263 -5.46 -1.60 19.65
C ASN A 263 -6.65 -2.29 18.95
N HIS A 264 -7.38 -1.57 18.10
CA HIS A 264 -8.47 -2.10 17.29
C HIS A 264 -8.17 -1.88 15.81
N TRP A 265 -8.47 -2.88 14.99
CA TRP A 265 -8.47 -2.71 13.54
C TRP A 265 -9.71 -1.93 13.13
N VAL A 266 -9.51 -0.84 12.39
CA VAL A 266 -10.55 0.05 11.89
C VAL A 266 -10.48 0.05 10.37
N ASP A 267 -11.61 -0.24 9.71
CA ASP A 267 -11.71 -0.15 8.26
C ASP A 267 -11.64 1.31 7.82
N VAL A 268 -10.82 1.59 6.81
CA VAL A 268 -10.78 2.90 6.16
C VAL A 268 -11.79 2.89 5.01
N PRO A 269 -12.83 3.73 5.04
CA PRO A 269 -13.84 3.73 3.99
C PRO A 269 -13.26 4.25 2.67
N PRO A 270 -13.51 3.58 1.53
CA PRO A 270 -13.14 4.13 0.22
C PRO A 270 -14.03 5.34 -0.08
N THR A 271 -13.48 6.55 0.11
CA THR A 271 -14.19 7.81 -0.12
C THR A 271 -13.91 8.30 -1.54
N PRO A 272 -14.93 8.53 -2.39
CA PRO A 272 -14.72 8.99 -3.76
C PRO A 272 -13.94 10.30 -3.83
N GLY A 273 -12.85 10.30 -4.61
CA GLY A 273 -12.00 11.47 -4.79
C GLY A 273 -11.16 11.83 -3.56
N ALA A 274 -11.02 10.93 -2.59
CA ALA A 274 -10.12 11.10 -1.46
C ALA A 274 -8.82 10.32 -1.67
N LEU A 275 -7.75 10.82 -1.06
CA LEU A 275 -6.48 10.11 -0.88
C LEU A 275 -6.27 9.86 0.60
N VAL A 276 -5.80 8.66 0.96
CA VAL A 276 -5.38 8.37 2.32
C VAL A 276 -3.93 8.80 2.48
N VAL A 277 -3.62 9.52 3.55
CA VAL A 277 -2.28 9.95 3.92
C VAL A 277 -1.92 9.30 5.23
N ASN A 278 -0.68 8.83 5.35
CA ASN A 278 -0.14 8.36 6.62
C ASN A 278 1.31 8.75 6.85
N ILE A 279 1.61 8.86 8.13
CA ILE A 279 2.94 9.18 8.65
C ILE A 279 3.79 7.90 8.62
N GLY A 280 4.97 7.97 8.03
CA GLY A 280 5.93 6.85 8.04
C GLY A 280 6.96 6.97 9.17
N ASP A 281 7.65 5.87 9.45
CA ASP A 281 8.62 5.75 10.55
C ASP A 281 9.77 6.77 10.45
N LEU A 282 10.19 7.18 9.24
CA LEU A 282 11.26 8.19 9.10
C LEU A 282 10.81 9.55 9.60
N LEU A 283 9.55 9.92 9.32
CA LEU A 283 8.99 11.16 9.83
C LEU A 283 8.85 11.10 11.35
N GLN A 284 8.38 9.98 11.90
CA GLN A 284 8.30 9.77 13.36
C GLN A 284 9.67 9.84 14.05
N ALA A 285 10.70 9.27 13.43
CA ALA A 285 12.07 9.33 13.92
C ALA A 285 12.64 10.76 13.88
N SER A 286 12.30 11.53 12.85
CA SER A 286 12.67 12.95 12.75
C SER A 286 11.87 13.87 13.69
N SER A 287 10.71 13.43 14.19
CA SER A 287 9.76 14.25 14.96
C SER A 287 9.55 13.83 16.42
N VAL A 288 10.35 12.90 16.96
CA VAL A 288 10.29 12.39 18.34
C VAL A 288 8.91 11.80 18.73
N THR A 289 8.80 10.48 18.53
CA THR A 289 7.88 9.49 19.17
C THR A 289 6.54 9.21 18.48
N PHE A 290 6.47 8.21 17.58
CA PHE A 290 5.25 7.41 17.35
C PHE A 290 5.61 5.98 16.87
N SER A 291 4.63 5.08 16.79
CA SER A 291 4.72 3.78 16.09
C SER A 291 3.38 3.50 15.43
N ILE A 292 3.37 3.21 14.14
CA ILE A 292 2.16 3.00 13.34
C ILE A 292 2.06 1.54 12.88
N SER A 293 0.85 1.02 12.63
CA SER A 293 0.67 -0.28 12.01
C SER A 293 -0.57 -0.33 11.10
N VAL A 294 -0.41 -0.91 9.91
CA VAL A 294 -1.43 -1.11 8.87
C VAL A 294 -1.45 -2.52 8.31
N SER A 295 -2.61 -2.94 7.82
CA SER A 295 -2.79 -4.16 7.04
C SER A 295 -3.89 -3.98 6.01
N GLU A 296 -3.83 -4.72 4.92
CA GLU A 296 -4.91 -4.77 3.92
C GLU A 296 -5.41 -6.21 3.84
N THR A 297 -6.72 -6.39 3.87
CA THR A 297 -7.38 -7.70 3.87
C THR A 297 -7.84 -8.08 2.47
#